data_AF-A0ABD0PW21-F1
#
_entry.id   AF-A0ABD0PW21-F1
#
_cell.length_a   1.000
_cell.length_b   1.000
_cell.length_c   1.000
_cell.angle_alpha   90.00
_cell.angle_beta   90.00
_cell.angle_gamma   90.00
#
_symmetry.space_group_name_H-M   'P 1'
#
loop_
_entity.id
_entity.type
_entity.pdbx_description
1 polymer ?
#
loop_
_entity_poly.entity_id
_entity_poly.type
_entity_poly.pdbx_seq_one_letter_code
_entity_poly.pdbx_strand_id
1 'polypeptide(L)'
;DNIGELDLDRQEELQRARRNEEEEKEKGRKSAILFGSSDTFDSICSLEEKVSSTLPLDFEEARGIFLVGQSYVAQAKEYFAMDGHVTDHIEILQDHSALFKVLAFFEQDLERRCKMHKRRVDMLEPICKDLNAQYYLLICRQLQFELAETYYEMMDLKLAVADKQDQPDVHTIKKFNHLCSSSMKYYQMFLDSIRSPEGKFPEKLEDDLLRPALVAKFRVARLQSKLISNNLATQLENLSHSLESYNFVVQYCEENPEAKKAVETELELSMEMINRIRSKMTSCN
;
A
#
# COMPACT_ATOMS: atom_id res chain seq x y z
N ASP A 1 -5.89 0.56 -7.27
CA ASP A 1 -5.19 0.16 -6.02
C ASP A 1 -4.12 -0.91 -6.15
N ASN A 2 -3.70 -1.29 -7.36
CA ASN A 2 -2.38 -1.91 -7.55
C ASN A 2 -1.64 -0.98 -8.50
N ILE A 3 -0.79 -0.09 -7.98
CA ILE A 3 0.13 0.62 -8.86
C ILE A 3 1.07 -0.49 -9.34
N GLY A 4 0.92 -0.90 -10.60
CA GLY A 4 1.73 -1.95 -11.20
C GLY A 4 3.22 -1.61 -11.12
N GLU A 5 4.08 -2.49 -11.63
CA GLU A 5 5.50 -2.12 -11.75
C GLU A 5 5.65 -0.95 -12.73
N LEU A 6 6.66 -0.10 -12.49
CA LEU A 6 6.96 1.02 -13.36
C LEU A 6 7.44 0.45 -14.71
N ASP A 7 6.62 0.63 -15.74
CA ASP A 7 6.95 0.23 -17.11
C ASP A 7 7.96 1.22 -17.71
N LEU A 8 9.23 0.82 -17.74
CA LEU A 8 10.34 1.66 -18.18
C LEU A 8 10.22 2.04 -19.67
N ASP A 9 9.75 1.11 -20.51
CA ASP A 9 9.58 1.36 -21.95
C ASP A 9 8.51 2.43 -22.15
N ARG A 10 7.38 2.31 -21.43
CA ARG A 10 6.33 3.32 -21.46
C ARG A 10 6.80 4.67 -20.89
N GLN A 11 7.64 4.68 -19.84
CA GLN A 11 8.20 5.93 -19.33
C GLN A 11 9.12 6.61 -20.35
N GLU A 12 9.96 5.84 -21.05
CA GLU A 12 10.79 6.39 -22.12
C GLU A 12 9.96 6.98 -23.26
N GLU A 13 8.87 6.31 -23.65
CA GLU A 13 7.94 6.83 -24.66
C GLU A 13 7.31 8.15 -24.22
N LEU A 14 6.84 8.24 -22.98
CA LEU A 14 6.28 9.47 -22.41
C LEU A 14 7.32 10.60 -22.34
N GLN A 15 8.56 10.29 -21.97
CA GLN A 15 9.64 11.27 -21.94
C GLN A 15 9.98 11.79 -23.34
N ARG A 16 9.99 10.91 -24.36
CA ARG A 16 10.20 11.32 -25.76
C ARG A 16 9.06 12.21 -26.25
N ALA A 17 7.80 11.84 -25.95
CA ALA A 17 6.63 12.63 -26.31
C ALA A 17 6.67 14.03 -25.68
N ARG A 18 7.00 14.12 -24.39
CA ARG A 18 7.14 15.41 -23.69
C ARG A 18 8.21 16.30 -24.32
N ARG A 19 9.39 15.75 -24.62
CA ARG A 19 10.46 16.52 -25.27
C ARG A 19 10.00 17.10 -26.61
N ASN A 20 9.29 16.30 -27.41
CA ASN A 20 8.75 16.76 -28.69
C ASN A 20 7.70 17.89 -28.49
N GLU A 21 6.79 17.75 -27.53
CA GLU A 21 5.80 18.79 -27.21
C GLU A 21 6.45 20.09 -26.71
N GLU A 22 7.49 19.98 -25.89
CA GLU A 22 8.26 21.12 -25.39
C GLU A 22 8.97 21.86 -26.54
N GLU A 23 9.62 21.12 -27.45
CA GLU A 23 10.22 21.68 -28.66
C GLU A 23 9.19 22.39 -29.56
N GLU A 24 7.98 21.84 -29.69
CA GLU A 24 6.89 22.47 -30.44
C GLU A 24 6.36 23.74 -29.77
N LYS A 25 6.16 23.70 -28.44
CA LYS A 25 5.76 24.87 -27.65
C LYS A 25 6.80 25.98 -27.69
N GLU A 26 8.09 25.64 -27.65
CA GLU A 26 9.19 26.59 -27.73
C GLU A 26 9.26 27.27 -29.12
N LYS A 27 9.00 26.52 -30.20
CA LYS A 27 8.86 27.07 -31.56
C LYS A 27 7.70 28.08 -31.66
N GLY A 28 6.63 27.90 -30.89
CA GLY A 28 5.46 28.79 -30.84
C GLY A 28 5.55 30.00 -29.89
N ARG A 29 6.51 30.01 -28.95
CA ARG A 29 6.58 30.99 -27.85
C ARG A 29 7.11 32.40 -28.24
N LYS A 30 7.30 32.68 -29.53
CA LYS A 30 7.99 33.89 -30.03
C LYS A 30 7.26 35.24 -29.83
N SER A 31 6.13 35.32 -29.14
CA SER A 31 5.58 36.61 -28.69
C SER A 31 4.64 36.46 -27.51
N ALA A 32 5.15 36.61 -26.29
CA ALA A 32 4.32 36.84 -25.12
C ALA A 32 4.86 38.07 -24.38
N ILE A 33 4.02 39.10 -24.27
CA ILE A 33 4.30 40.35 -23.55
C ILE A 33 3.85 40.13 -22.10
N LEU A 34 4.75 40.30 -21.14
CA LEU A 34 4.41 40.32 -19.71
C LEU A 34 3.60 41.59 -19.39
N PHE A 35 2.42 41.42 -18.82
CA PHE A 35 1.68 42.51 -18.18
C PHE A 35 2.25 42.76 -16.77
N GLY A 36 2.34 44.04 -16.39
CA GLY A 36 3.03 44.51 -15.19
C GLY A 36 2.49 43.93 -13.88
N SER A 37 3.40 43.61 -12.97
CA SER A 37 3.08 42.95 -11.71
C SER A 37 2.50 43.91 -10.67
N SER A 38 1.46 43.42 -10.00
CA SER A 38 1.05 43.82 -8.66
C SER A 38 1.79 42.88 -7.69
N ASP A 39 2.22 43.36 -6.51
CA ASP A 39 2.97 42.55 -5.51
C ASP A 39 2.29 41.20 -5.17
N THR A 40 0.97 41.15 -5.30
CA THR A 40 0.15 39.94 -5.14
C THR A 40 0.36 38.90 -6.25
N PHE A 41 0.55 39.33 -7.49
CA PHE A 41 0.80 38.46 -8.64
C PHE A 41 2.16 37.78 -8.51
N ASP A 42 3.22 38.54 -8.20
CA ASP A 42 4.56 38.00 -7.99
C ASP A 42 4.60 37.01 -6.82
N SER A 43 3.83 37.29 -5.76
CA SER A 43 3.68 36.37 -4.63
C SER A 43 3.02 35.04 -5.03
N ILE A 44 1.95 35.09 -5.84
CA ILE A 44 1.27 33.87 -6.34
C ILE A 44 2.20 33.07 -7.25
N CYS A 45 2.85 33.72 -8.23
CA CYS A 45 3.78 33.04 -9.12
C CYS A 45 4.92 32.37 -8.36
N SER A 46 5.48 33.02 -7.33
CA SER A 46 6.54 32.42 -6.50
C SER A 46 6.11 31.17 -5.74
N LEU A 47 4.81 30.99 -5.49
CA LEU A 47 4.25 29.79 -4.87
C LEU A 47 3.99 28.70 -5.91
N GLU A 48 3.44 29.08 -7.07
CA GLU A 48 3.18 28.17 -8.19
C GLU A 48 4.47 27.56 -8.74
N GLU A 49 5.56 28.32 -8.80
CA GLU A 49 6.87 27.86 -9.26
C GLU A 49 7.51 26.79 -8.36
N LYS A 50 7.05 26.63 -7.11
CA LYS A 50 7.61 25.64 -6.18
C LYS A 50 7.28 24.20 -6.58
N VAL A 51 6.18 23.97 -7.29
CA VAL A 51 5.73 22.63 -7.67
C VAL A 51 5.25 22.61 -9.12
N SER A 52 5.83 21.74 -9.93
CA SER A 52 5.41 21.60 -11.31
C SER A 52 3.99 21.02 -11.40
N SER A 53 3.17 21.56 -12.30
CA SER A 53 1.88 20.99 -12.68
C SER A 53 2.01 19.85 -13.71
N THR A 54 3.23 19.51 -14.12
CA THR A 54 3.50 18.38 -15.02
C THR A 54 3.61 17.08 -14.25
N LEU A 55 3.08 15.99 -14.82
CA LEU A 55 3.22 14.66 -14.23
C LEU A 55 4.69 14.24 -14.14
N PRO A 56 5.20 13.71 -13.01
CA PRO A 56 6.56 13.22 -12.95
C PRO A 56 6.70 11.92 -13.77
N LEU A 57 7.80 11.77 -14.51
CA LEU A 57 8.11 10.56 -15.30
C LEU A 57 9.23 9.72 -14.70
N ASP A 58 10.02 10.30 -13.80
CA ASP A 58 11.12 9.62 -13.13
C ASP A 58 11.17 9.95 -11.64
N PHE A 59 12.10 9.28 -10.97
CA PHE A 59 12.31 9.42 -9.54
C PHE A 59 12.72 10.83 -9.13
N GLU A 60 13.54 11.52 -9.91
CA GLU A 60 14.05 12.84 -9.53
C GLU A 60 12.96 13.91 -9.67
N GLU A 61 12.16 13.86 -10.75
CA GLU A 61 10.96 14.69 -10.89
C GLU A 61 9.96 14.44 -9.75
N ALA A 62 9.65 13.16 -9.47
CA ALA A 62 8.74 12.78 -8.39
C ALA A 62 9.27 13.21 -7.01
N ARG A 63 10.59 13.12 -6.80
CA ARG A 63 11.26 13.55 -5.58
C ARG A 63 11.17 15.07 -5.39
N GLY A 64 11.26 15.85 -6.45
CA GLY A 64 11.05 17.30 -6.40
C GLY A 64 9.67 17.65 -5.83
N ILE A 65 8.62 17.00 -6.35
CA ILE A 65 7.24 17.17 -5.86
C ILE A 65 7.10 16.68 -4.41
N PHE A 66 7.68 15.52 -4.10
CA PHE A 66 7.67 14.96 -2.75
C PHE A 66 8.26 15.92 -1.70
N LEU A 67 9.38 16.57 -2.00
CA LEU A 67 10.03 17.49 -1.05
C LEU A 67 9.16 18.70 -0.73
N VAL A 68 8.45 19.23 -1.73
CA VAL A 68 7.49 20.32 -1.54
C VAL A 68 6.32 19.86 -0.67
N GLY A 69 5.70 18.72 -1.02
CA GLY A 69 4.62 18.15 -0.22
C GLY A 69 5.03 17.86 1.22
N GLN A 70 6.20 17.27 1.43
CA GLN A 70 6.76 16.99 2.75
C GLN A 70 6.96 18.27 3.56
N SER A 71 7.38 19.37 2.94
CA SER A 71 7.54 20.66 3.63
C SER A 71 6.21 21.22 4.14
N TYR A 72 5.12 21.06 3.37
CA TYR A 72 3.79 21.53 3.76
C TYR A 72 3.15 20.62 4.81
N VAL A 73 3.27 19.30 4.66
CA VAL A 73 2.82 18.34 5.68
C VAL A 73 3.56 18.59 7.00
N ALA A 74 4.86 18.86 6.98
CA ALA A 74 5.62 19.17 8.20
C ALA A 74 5.08 20.41 8.93
N GLN A 75 4.78 21.49 8.20
CA GLN A 75 4.16 22.69 8.74
C GLN A 75 2.74 22.41 9.27
N ALA A 76 1.94 21.65 8.53
CA ALA A 76 0.59 21.29 8.94
C ALA A 76 0.60 20.46 10.23
N LYS A 77 1.54 19.52 10.40
CA LYS A 77 1.68 18.71 11.62
C LYS A 77 2.07 19.53 12.86
N GLU A 78 2.78 20.65 12.67
CA GLU A 78 3.14 21.55 13.77
C GLU A 78 1.91 22.32 14.25
N TYR A 79 1.05 22.76 13.32
CA TYR A 79 -0.19 23.48 13.65
C TYR A 79 -1.29 22.54 14.17
N PHE A 80 -1.60 21.48 13.41
CA PHE A 80 -2.58 20.46 13.76
C PHE A 80 -1.92 19.38 14.62
N ALA A 81 -1.48 19.75 15.82
CA ALA A 81 -0.92 18.80 16.77
C ALA A 81 -2.00 17.78 17.22
N MET A 82 -1.58 16.57 17.62
CA MET A 82 -2.49 15.53 18.13
C MET A 82 -3.35 16.02 19.30
N ASP A 83 -2.80 16.90 20.14
CA ASP A 83 -3.56 17.55 21.20
C ASP A 83 -4.51 18.61 20.60
N GLY A 84 -5.81 18.38 20.71
CA GLY A 84 -6.86 19.24 20.17
C GLY A 84 -7.27 18.97 18.72
N HIS A 85 -6.44 18.32 17.88
CA HIS A 85 -6.73 18.07 16.45
C HIS A 85 -6.50 16.61 16.03
N VAL A 86 -7.00 15.65 16.82
CA VAL A 86 -6.74 14.21 16.61
C VAL A 86 -7.05 13.75 15.17
N THR A 87 -8.25 14.07 14.65
CA THR A 87 -8.65 13.63 13.30
C THR A 87 -7.77 14.27 12.23
N ASP A 88 -7.63 15.60 12.24
CA ASP A 88 -6.82 16.33 11.25
C ASP A 88 -5.35 15.88 11.27
N HIS A 89 -4.78 15.67 12.46
CA HIS A 89 -3.40 15.19 12.59
C HIS A 89 -3.21 13.82 11.93
N ILE A 90 -4.17 12.91 12.11
CA ILE A 90 -4.09 11.57 11.54
C ILE A 90 -4.23 11.62 10.02
N GLU A 91 -5.16 12.42 9.49
CA GLU A 91 -5.31 12.63 8.04
C GLU A 91 -4.02 13.18 7.42
N ILE A 92 -3.41 14.20 8.04
CA ILE A 92 -2.12 14.75 7.60
C ILE A 92 -1.01 13.69 7.64
N LEU A 93 -1.04 12.79 8.63
CA LEU A 93 -0.07 11.71 8.74
C LEU A 93 -0.27 10.63 7.64
N GLN A 94 -1.52 10.33 7.29
CA GLN A 94 -1.87 9.46 6.17
C GLN A 94 -1.46 10.10 4.84
N ASP A 95 -1.64 11.41 4.66
CA ASP A 95 -1.11 12.14 3.49
C ASP A 95 0.42 12.04 3.42
N HIS A 96 1.12 12.19 4.54
CA HIS A 96 2.58 12.00 4.57
C HIS A 96 2.97 10.56 4.18
N SER A 97 2.22 9.58 4.66
CA SER A 97 2.42 8.18 4.28
C SER A 97 2.18 7.96 2.79
N ALA A 98 1.12 8.56 2.23
CA ALA A 98 0.78 8.51 0.82
C ALA A 98 1.87 9.15 -0.07
N LEU A 99 2.47 10.26 0.35
CA LEU A 99 3.62 10.87 -0.35
C LEU A 99 4.77 9.87 -0.50
N PHE A 100 5.12 9.14 0.57
CA PHE A 100 6.14 8.09 0.49
C PHE A 100 5.70 6.91 -0.39
N LYS A 101 4.42 6.53 -0.36
CA LYS A 101 3.89 5.43 -1.20
C LYS A 101 4.02 5.77 -2.68
N VAL A 102 3.65 6.98 -3.07
CA VAL A 102 3.73 7.44 -4.46
C VAL A 102 5.17 7.62 -4.90
N LEU A 103 6.05 8.19 -4.06
CA LEU A 103 7.47 8.29 -4.39
C LEU A 103 8.13 6.90 -4.56
N ALA A 104 7.76 5.94 -3.71
CA ALA A 104 8.27 4.57 -3.75
C ALA A 104 7.94 3.86 -5.07
N PHE A 105 6.90 4.24 -5.79
CA PHE A 105 6.60 3.69 -7.12
C PHE A 105 7.68 4.01 -8.16
N PHE A 106 8.29 5.20 -8.10
CA PHE A 106 9.34 5.62 -9.03
C PHE A 106 10.73 5.08 -8.63
N GLU A 107 10.87 4.50 -7.44
CA GLU A 107 12.14 4.00 -6.93
C GLU A 107 12.46 2.60 -7.47
N GLN A 108 13.53 2.50 -8.24
CA GLN A 108 14.00 1.23 -8.83
C GLN A 108 14.83 0.41 -7.84
N ASP A 109 15.51 1.06 -6.88
CA ASP A 109 16.25 0.35 -5.85
C ASP A 109 15.29 -0.23 -4.81
N LEU A 110 15.12 -1.56 -4.84
CA LEU A 110 14.20 -2.28 -3.96
C LEU A 110 14.48 -2.06 -2.47
N GLU A 111 15.73 -1.82 -2.08
CA GLU A 111 16.09 -1.58 -0.68
C GLU A 111 15.72 -0.16 -0.24
N ARG A 112 15.98 0.85 -1.08
CA ARG A 112 15.53 2.23 -0.87
C ARG A 112 14.00 2.29 -0.84
N ARG A 113 13.33 1.59 -1.75
CA ARG A 113 11.87 1.47 -1.78
C ARG A 113 11.35 0.88 -0.46
N CYS A 114 11.95 -0.22 0.01
CA CYS A 114 11.60 -0.82 1.30
C CYS A 114 11.82 0.15 2.48
N LYS A 115 12.89 0.96 2.47
CA LYS A 115 13.14 2.01 3.48
C LYS A 115 12.07 3.11 3.45
N MET A 116 11.52 3.46 2.29
CA MET A 116 10.38 4.39 2.19
C MET A 116 9.12 3.82 2.85
N HIS A 117 8.76 2.58 2.56
CA HIS A 117 7.65 1.91 3.24
C HIS A 117 7.90 1.75 4.75
N LYS A 118 9.16 1.53 5.17
CA LYS A 118 9.51 1.51 6.60
C LYS A 118 9.23 2.85 7.29
N ARG A 119 9.50 3.98 6.64
CA ARG A 119 9.15 5.32 7.17
C ARG A 119 7.65 5.50 7.34
N ARG A 120 6.84 4.98 6.41
CA ARG A 120 5.37 4.96 6.54
C ARG A 120 4.93 4.20 7.79
N VAL A 121 5.49 3.00 8.01
CA VAL A 121 5.23 2.22 9.24
C VAL A 121 5.63 2.98 10.49
N ASP A 122 6.84 3.57 10.54
CA ASP A 122 7.31 4.33 11.71
C ASP A 122 6.41 5.51 12.08
N MET A 123 5.76 6.11 11.08
CA MET A 123 4.80 7.18 11.31
C MET A 123 3.44 6.66 11.83
N LEU A 124 2.87 5.66 11.15
CA LEU A 124 1.48 5.24 11.40
C LEU A 124 1.33 4.26 12.56
N GLU A 125 2.32 3.41 12.81
CA GLU A 125 2.23 2.34 13.81
C GLU A 125 2.02 2.84 15.26
N PRO A 126 2.73 3.88 15.73
CA PRO A 126 2.48 4.45 17.06
C PRO A 126 1.03 4.94 17.24
N ILE A 127 0.53 5.69 16.25
CA ILE A 127 -0.83 6.23 16.27
C ILE A 127 -1.86 5.11 16.29
N CYS A 128 -1.69 4.08 15.45
CA CYS A 128 -2.61 2.94 15.42
C CYS A 128 -2.67 2.18 16.76
N LYS A 129 -1.60 2.20 17.57
CA LYS A 129 -1.56 1.54 18.89
C LYS A 129 -2.23 2.37 19.98
N ASP A 130 -2.10 3.69 19.90
CA ASP A 130 -2.54 4.60 20.96
C ASP A 130 -3.97 5.12 20.75
N LEU A 131 -4.49 5.02 19.52
CA LEU A 131 -5.82 5.53 19.17
C LEU A 131 -6.94 4.68 19.79
N ASN A 132 -7.90 5.35 20.44
CA ASN A 132 -9.04 4.69 21.05
C ASN A 132 -10.08 4.28 19.99
N ALA A 133 -10.20 2.97 19.75
CA ALA A 133 -11.13 2.39 18.78
C ALA A 133 -12.61 2.64 19.08
N GLN A 134 -12.99 2.99 20.32
CA GLN A 134 -14.38 3.30 20.66
C GLN A 134 -14.87 4.60 19.99
N TYR A 135 -13.98 5.60 19.86
CA TYR A 135 -14.31 6.90 19.28
C TYR A 135 -13.88 7.02 17.82
N TYR A 136 -12.84 6.28 17.41
CA TYR A 136 -12.19 6.43 16.11
C TYR A 136 -12.14 5.13 15.30
N LEU A 137 -13.16 4.27 15.45
CA LEU A 137 -13.19 2.93 14.84
C LEU A 137 -12.84 2.92 13.34
N LEU A 138 -13.40 3.85 12.57
CA LEU A 138 -13.16 3.94 11.13
C LEU A 138 -11.69 4.28 10.81
N ILE A 139 -11.11 5.23 11.55
CA ILE A 139 -9.71 5.61 11.40
C ILE A 139 -8.80 4.45 11.82
N CYS A 140 -9.12 3.76 12.92
CA CYS A 140 -8.40 2.55 13.32
C CYS A 140 -8.41 1.49 12.21
N ARG A 141 -9.57 1.24 11.58
CA ARG A 141 -9.69 0.31 10.44
C ARG A 141 -8.81 0.72 9.26
N GLN A 142 -8.83 2.00 8.89
CA GLN A 142 -8.01 2.54 7.80
C GLN A 142 -6.51 2.37 8.10
N LEU A 143 -6.06 2.76 9.30
CA LEU A 143 -4.66 2.63 9.72
C LEU A 143 -4.21 1.17 9.76
N GLN A 144 -5.05 0.27 10.28
CA GLN A 144 -4.77 -1.17 10.30
C GLN A 144 -4.62 -1.71 8.89
N PHE A 145 -5.54 -1.38 7.98
CA PHE A 145 -5.47 -1.84 6.60
C PHE A 145 -4.24 -1.27 5.88
N GLU A 146 -3.95 0.02 6.05
CA GLU A 146 -2.77 0.66 5.45
C GLU A 146 -1.46 0.07 5.97
N LEU A 147 -1.34 -0.17 7.28
CA LEU A 147 -0.18 -0.82 7.87
C LEU A 147 -0.03 -2.26 7.34
N ALA A 148 -1.12 -3.00 7.21
CA ALA A 148 -1.11 -4.36 6.68
C ALA A 148 -0.58 -4.41 5.24
N GLU A 149 -1.10 -3.55 4.37
CA GLU A 149 -0.63 -3.39 2.98
C GLU A 149 0.83 -2.93 2.92
N THR A 150 1.23 -1.99 3.79
CA THR A 150 2.61 -1.49 3.80
C THR A 150 3.60 -2.59 4.21
N TYR A 151 3.28 -3.39 5.23
CA TYR A 151 4.08 -4.56 5.59
C TYR A 151 4.09 -5.62 4.48
N TYR A 152 2.97 -5.80 3.77
CA TYR A 152 2.86 -6.70 2.62
C TYR A 152 3.77 -6.25 1.46
N GLU A 153 3.74 -4.97 1.09
CA GLU A 153 4.63 -4.36 0.09
C GLU A 153 6.11 -4.56 0.48
N MET A 154 6.46 -4.31 1.74
CA MET A 154 7.82 -4.55 2.24
C MET A 154 8.23 -6.02 2.14
N MET A 155 7.31 -6.95 2.39
CA MET A 155 7.55 -8.39 2.26
C MET A 155 7.81 -8.79 0.81
N ASP A 156 6.98 -8.33 -0.14
CA ASP A 156 7.16 -8.62 -1.57
C ASP A 156 8.48 -8.02 -2.09
N LEU A 157 8.86 -6.81 -1.66
CA LEU A 157 10.16 -6.22 -2.00
C LEU A 157 11.33 -7.07 -1.47
N LYS A 158 11.21 -7.61 -0.26
CA LYS A 158 12.25 -8.48 0.31
C LYS A 158 12.29 -9.84 -0.37
N LEU A 159 11.16 -10.37 -0.82
CA LEU A 159 11.12 -11.57 -1.64
C LEU A 159 11.84 -11.34 -2.97
N ALA A 160 11.52 -10.25 -3.67
CA ALA A 160 12.16 -9.91 -4.95
C ALA A 160 13.68 -9.68 -4.84
N VAL A 161 14.15 -9.19 -3.69
CA VAL A 161 15.61 -9.10 -3.40
C VAL A 161 16.19 -10.49 -3.13
N ALA A 162 15.49 -11.34 -2.38
CA ALA A 162 15.94 -12.70 -2.07
C ALA A 162 15.98 -13.60 -3.31
N ASP A 163 15.04 -13.45 -4.25
CA ASP A 163 15.01 -14.21 -5.51
C ASP A 163 16.22 -13.92 -6.42
N LYS A 164 16.91 -12.79 -6.20
CA LYS A 164 18.18 -12.46 -6.86
C LYS A 164 19.40 -13.09 -6.16
N GLN A 165 19.21 -13.73 -5.02
CA GLN A 165 20.25 -14.39 -4.23
C GLN A 165 20.05 -15.91 -4.28
N ASP A 166 21.13 -16.69 -4.40
CA ASP A 166 21.03 -18.15 -4.55
C ASP A 166 20.34 -18.83 -3.35
N GLN A 167 20.62 -18.38 -2.12
CA GLN A 167 19.94 -18.86 -0.91
C GLN A 167 19.81 -17.73 0.13
N PRO A 168 18.60 -17.47 0.65
CA PRO A 168 18.42 -16.49 1.71
C PRO A 168 19.01 -17.01 3.02
N ASP A 169 19.82 -16.18 3.68
CA ASP A 169 20.36 -16.50 4.99
C ASP A 169 19.27 -16.50 6.10
N VAL A 170 19.62 -17.05 7.27
CA VAL A 170 18.70 -17.15 8.43
C VAL A 170 18.16 -15.79 8.89
N HIS A 171 18.96 -14.73 8.82
CA HIS A 171 18.53 -13.38 9.20
C HIS A 171 17.53 -12.82 8.17
N THR A 172 17.76 -13.05 6.88
CA THR A 172 16.85 -12.70 5.79
C THR A 172 15.51 -13.43 5.96
N ILE A 173 15.52 -14.73 6.25
CA ILE A 173 14.31 -15.52 6.55
C ILE A 173 13.56 -14.98 7.77
N LYS A 174 14.27 -14.69 8.87
CA LYS A 174 13.66 -14.11 10.08
C LYS A 174 12.99 -12.78 9.78
N LYS A 175 13.64 -11.91 9.00
CA LYS A 175 13.08 -10.61 8.63
C LYS A 175 11.87 -10.77 7.73
N PHE A 176 11.93 -11.67 6.75
CA PHE A 176 10.81 -11.99 5.86
C PHE A 176 9.59 -12.47 6.66
N ASN A 177 9.75 -13.48 7.52
CA ASN A 177 8.67 -13.99 8.36
C ASN A 177 8.10 -12.92 9.29
N HIS A 178 8.95 -12.05 9.86
CA HIS A 178 8.48 -10.93 10.67
C HIS A 178 7.58 -9.98 9.86
N LEU A 179 7.93 -9.65 8.61
CA LEU A 179 7.09 -8.82 7.75
C LEU A 179 5.75 -9.53 7.45
N CYS A 180 5.77 -10.83 7.17
CA CYS A 180 4.55 -11.62 7.01
C CYS A 180 3.67 -11.56 8.26
N SER A 181 4.23 -11.86 9.43
CA SER A 181 3.50 -11.84 10.70
C SER A 181 2.94 -10.47 11.04
N SER A 182 3.70 -9.40 10.80
CA SER A 182 3.23 -8.03 11.02
C SER A 182 2.09 -7.65 10.07
N SER A 183 2.19 -8.00 8.79
CA SER A 183 1.10 -7.77 7.83
C SER A 183 -0.17 -8.54 8.22
N MET A 184 -0.05 -9.84 8.53
CA MET A 184 -1.18 -10.67 9.00
C MET A 184 -1.80 -10.12 10.28
N LYS A 185 -0.98 -9.68 11.24
CA LYS A 185 -1.46 -9.07 12.49
C LYS A 185 -2.40 -7.90 12.21
N TYR A 186 -1.99 -6.97 11.35
CA TYR A 186 -2.79 -5.78 11.06
C TYR A 186 -4.04 -6.09 10.23
N TYR A 187 -3.98 -7.00 9.25
CA TYR A 187 -5.20 -7.49 8.58
C TYR A 187 -6.14 -8.17 9.57
N GLN A 188 -5.62 -8.96 10.51
CA GLN A 188 -6.43 -9.65 11.50
C GLN A 188 -7.10 -8.65 12.46
N MET A 189 -6.39 -7.62 12.92
CA MET A 189 -6.98 -6.53 13.71
C MET A 189 -8.12 -5.84 12.95
N PHE A 190 -7.94 -5.57 11.66
CA PHE A 190 -9.00 -5.02 10.81
C PHE A 190 -10.20 -5.97 10.69
N LEU A 191 -9.96 -7.25 10.39
CA LEU A 191 -11.00 -8.27 10.27
C LEU A 191 -11.74 -8.54 11.59
N ASP A 192 -11.07 -8.39 12.73
CA ASP A 192 -11.70 -8.52 14.04
C ASP A 192 -12.55 -7.30 14.38
N SER A 193 -12.16 -6.11 13.91
CA SER A 193 -12.92 -4.88 14.12
C SER A 193 -14.29 -4.88 13.43
N ILE A 194 -14.48 -5.72 12.40
CA ILE A 194 -15.76 -5.84 11.66
C ILE A 194 -16.67 -6.95 12.21
N ARG A 195 -16.20 -7.72 13.20
CA ARG A 195 -17.01 -8.77 13.83
C ARG A 195 -18.12 -8.14 14.68
N SER A 196 -19.20 -8.90 14.85
CA SER A 196 -20.24 -8.57 15.81
C SER A 196 -19.71 -8.61 17.25
N PRO A 197 -20.43 -8.04 18.23
CA PRO A 197 -20.08 -8.14 19.65
C PRO A 197 -19.91 -9.60 20.14
N GLU A 198 -20.59 -10.55 19.50
CA GLU A 198 -20.48 -12.00 19.76
C GLU A 198 -19.27 -12.65 19.05
N GLY A 199 -18.43 -11.87 18.36
CA GLY A 199 -17.25 -12.32 17.63
C GLY A 199 -17.55 -12.96 16.27
N LYS A 200 -18.80 -12.89 15.79
CA LYS A 200 -19.18 -13.49 14.51
C LYS A 200 -18.79 -12.58 13.35
N PHE A 201 -18.29 -13.17 12.27
CA PHE A 201 -18.08 -12.44 11.03
C PHE A 201 -19.45 -12.11 10.39
N PRO A 202 -19.67 -10.91 9.84
CA PRO A 202 -20.96 -10.57 9.24
C PRO A 202 -21.31 -11.49 8.08
N GLU A 203 -22.57 -12.00 8.05
CA GLU A 203 -23.08 -12.80 6.92
C GLU A 203 -23.13 -11.99 5.62
N LYS A 204 -23.43 -10.68 5.75
CA LYS A 204 -23.38 -9.71 4.67
C LYS A 204 -22.56 -8.50 5.10
N LEU A 205 -21.49 -8.25 4.37
CA LEU A 205 -20.62 -7.07 4.53
C LEU A 205 -21.29 -5.84 3.90
N GLU A 206 -21.10 -4.70 4.54
CA GLU A 206 -21.43 -3.38 3.98
C GLU A 206 -20.55 -3.09 2.76
N ASP A 207 -21.05 -2.30 1.80
CA ASP A 207 -20.37 -2.05 0.53
C ASP A 207 -18.94 -1.50 0.70
N ASP A 208 -18.74 -0.58 1.65
CA ASP A 208 -17.43 0.02 1.95
C ASP A 208 -16.44 -0.96 2.60
N LEU A 209 -16.94 -2.04 3.23
CA LEU A 209 -16.12 -3.07 3.89
C LEU A 209 -15.97 -4.34 3.05
N LEU A 210 -16.82 -4.52 2.03
CA LEU A 210 -16.90 -5.74 1.23
C LEU A 210 -15.56 -6.08 0.56
N ARG A 211 -15.04 -5.17 -0.28
CA ARG A 211 -13.76 -5.40 -0.96
C ARG A 211 -12.59 -5.46 0.03
N PRO A 212 -12.42 -4.50 0.96
CA PRO A 212 -11.32 -4.56 1.93
C PRO A 212 -11.30 -5.84 2.76
N ALA A 213 -12.43 -6.34 3.26
CA ALA A 213 -12.47 -7.55 4.08
C ALA A 213 -12.11 -8.81 3.29
N LEU A 214 -12.62 -8.95 2.07
CA LEU A 214 -12.30 -10.09 1.21
C LEU A 214 -10.85 -10.06 0.74
N VAL A 215 -10.33 -8.88 0.37
CA VAL A 215 -8.91 -8.68 0.04
C VAL A 215 -8.02 -9.00 1.24
N ALA A 216 -8.38 -8.54 2.46
CA ALA A 216 -7.63 -8.86 3.67
C ALA A 216 -7.57 -10.38 3.92
N LYS A 217 -8.69 -11.09 3.77
CA LYS A 217 -8.73 -12.57 3.88
C LYS A 217 -7.84 -13.26 2.84
N PHE A 218 -7.93 -12.83 1.58
CA PHE A 218 -7.07 -13.32 0.51
C PHE A 218 -5.57 -13.08 0.81
N ARG A 219 -5.22 -11.87 1.27
CA ARG A 219 -3.84 -11.49 1.59
C ARG A 219 -3.30 -12.30 2.77
N VAL A 220 -4.10 -12.50 3.83
CA VAL A 220 -3.75 -13.38 4.96
C VAL A 220 -3.46 -14.81 4.46
N ALA A 221 -4.32 -15.36 3.60
CA ALA A 221 -4.11 -16.69 3.01
C ALA A 221 -2.78 -16.78 2.24
N ARG A 222 -2.46 -15.75 1.44
CA ARG A 222 -1.20 -15.68 0.68
C ARG A 222 0.02 -15.53 1.58
N LEU A 223 -0.09 -14.81 2.70
CA LEU A 223 0.99 -14.66 3.67
C LEU A 223 1.27 -15.98 4.41
N GLN A 224 0.23 -16.68 4.84
CA GLN A 224 0.35 -17.97 5.52
C GLN A 224 1.05 -19.01 4.64
N SER A 225 0.66 -19.11 3.36
CA SER A 225 1.31 -20.04 2.41
C SER A 225 2.76 -19.70 2.08
N LYS A 226 3.18 -18.43 2.29
CA LYS A 226 4.55 -17.96 2.06
C LYS A 226 5.47 -18.10 3.28
N LEU A 227 4.96 -18.32 4.49
CA LEU A 227 5.79 -18.42 5.69
C LEU A 227 6.84 -19.53 5.57
N ILE A 228 8.09 -19.18 5.87
CA ILE A 228 9.22 -20.11 5.79
C ILE A 228 9.42 -20.74 7.17
N SER A 229 9.31 -22.06 7.28
CA SER A 229 9.60 -22.81 8.50
C SER A 229 10.43 -24.04 8.18
N ASN A 230 11.36 -24.42 9.06
CA ASN A 230 12.13 -25.67 8.91
C ASN A 230 11.39 -26.89 9.48
N ASN A 231 10.25 -26.68 10.15
CA ASN A 231 9.43 -27.74 10.72
C ASN A 231 8.25 -28.06 9.79
N LEU A 232 8.19 -29.29 9.30
CA LEU A 232 7.12 -29.78 8.42
C LEU A 232 5.72 -29.65 9.05
N ALA A 233 5.57 -29.92 10.35
CA ALA A 233 4.28 -29.79 11.03
C ALA A 233 3.76 -28.34 10.98
N THR A 234 4.64 -27.37 11.25
CA THR A 234 4.32 -25.94 11.15
C THR A 234 4.05 -25.52 9.70
N GLN A 235 4.75 -26.09 8.72
CA GLN A 235 4.46 -25.83 7.30
C GLN A 235 3.05 -26.32 6.92
N LEU A 236 2.67 -27.53 7.34
CA LEU A 236 1.35 -28.10 7.09
C LEU A 236 0.24 -27.31 7.79
N GLU A 237 0.46 -26.88 9.03
CA GLU A 237 -0.46 -26.02 9.77
C GLU A 237 -0.67 -24.68 9.06
N ASN A 238 0.40 -24.02 8.61
CA ASN A 238 0.31 -22.79 7.83
C ASN A 238 -0.46 -22.98 6.52
N LEU A 239 -0.26 -24.10 5.82
CA LEU A 239 -1.01 -24.43 4.61
C LEU A 239 -2.49 -24.70 4.90
N SER A 240 -2.81 -25.33 6.04
CA SER A 240 -4.20 -25.53 6.49
C SER A 240 -4.91 -24.19 6.71
N HIS A 241 -4.30 -23.28 7.47
CA HIS A 241 -4.86 -21.95 7.71
C HIS A 241 -5.00 -21.13 6.41
N SER A 242 -4.03 -21.25 5.50
CA SER A 242 -4.09 -20.64 4.18
C SER A 242 -5.28 -21.16 3.37
N LEU A 243 -5.50 -22.47 3.38
CA LEU A 243 -6.60 -23.12 2.70
C LEU A 243 -7.96 -22.67 3.28
N GLU A 244 -8.09 -22.59 4.60
CA GLU A 244 -9.29 -22.07 5.27
C GLU A 244 -9.61 -20.63 4.82
N SER A 245 -8.59 -19.77 4.78
CA SER A 245 -8.75 -18.37 4.39
C SER A 245 -9.11 -18.20 2.91
N TYR A 246 -8.54 -19.00 2.00
CA TYR A 246 -8.94 -18.99 0.59
C TYR A 246 -10.36 -19.55 0.39
N ASN A 247 -10.71 -20.65 1.07
CA ASN A 247 -12.07 -21.20 1.00
C ASN A 247 -13.10 -20.19 1.49
N PHE A 248 -12.77 -19.41 2.54
CA PHE A 248 -13.65 -18.36 3.03
C PHE A 248 -14.01 -17.34 1.93
N VAL A 249 -13.02 -16.87 1.15
CA VAL A 249 -13.26 -15.92 0.05
C VAL A 249 -14.17 -16.54 -1.02
N VAL A 250 -13.90 -17.79 -1.40
CA VAL A 250 -14.71 -18.51 -2.40
C VAL A 250 -16.15 -18.70 -1.91
N GLN A 251 -16.32 -19.25 -0.70
CA GLN A 251 -17.63 -19.51 -0.12
C GLN A 251 -18.44 -18.24 0.05
N TYR A 252 -17.83 -17.15 0.54
CA TYR A 252 -18.53 -15.88 0.70
C TYR A 252 -19.06 -15.36 -0.65
N CYS A 253 -18.27 -15.47 -1.73
CA CYS A 253 -18.68 -15.09 -3.07
C CYS A 253 -19.72 -16.04 -3.70
N GLU A 254 -19.77 -17.31 -3.29
CA GLU A 254 -20.81 -18.26 -3.69
C GLU A 254 -22.16 -17.94 -3.01
N GLU A 255 -22.13 -17.61 -1.73
CA GLU A 255 -23.29 -17.23 -0.92
C GLU A 255 -23.82 -15.83 -1.28
N ASN A 256 -22.94 -14.92 -1.71
CA ASN A 256 -23.25 -13.53 -2.09
C ASN A 256 -22.73 -13.23 -3.51
N PRO A 257 -23.47 -13.59 -4.58
CA PRO A 257 -23.00 -13.44 -5.96
C PRO A 257 -22.66 -12.01 -6.38
N GLU A 258 -23.27 -10.99 -5.76
CA GLU A 258 -22.94 -9.58 -5.97
C GLU A 258 -21.49 -9.24 -5.59
N ALA A 259 -20.90 -9.96 -4.63
CA ALA A 259 -19.55 -9.73 -4.16
C ALA A 259 -18.49 -10.11 -5.19
N LYS A 260 -18.80 -11.00 -6.15
CA LYS A 260 -17.84 -11.47 -7.16
C LYS A 260 -17.22 -10.34 -7.96
N LYS A 261 -18.03 -9.35 -8.34
CA LYS A 261 -17.55 -8.17 -9.10
C LYS A 261 -16.56 -7.33 -8.30
N ALA A 262 -16.71 -7.32 -6.98
CA ALA A 262 -15.85 -6.53 -6.10
C ALA A 262 -14.48 -7.16 -5.89
N VAL A 263 -14.28 -8.46 -6.17
CA VAL A 263 -13.04 -9.21 -5.90
C VAL A 263 -12.72 -10.27 -6.96
N GLU A 264 -13.01 -9.99 -8.23
CA GLU A 264 -12.89 -10.97 -9.32
C GLU A 264 -11.50 -11.61 -9.39
N THR A 265 -10.45 -10.80 -9.37
CA THR A 265 -9.06 -11.27 -9.41
C THR A 265 -8.70 -12.07 -8.16
N GLU A 266 -9.07 -11.61 -6.97
CA GLU A 266 -8.77 -12.33 -5.73
C GLU A 266 -9.54 -13.67 -5.65
N LEU A 267 -10.76 -13.72 -6.18
CA LEU A 267 -11.59 -14.93 -6.23
C LEU A 267 -10.99 -15.99 -7.17
N GLU A 268 -10.62 -15.60 -8.39
CA GLU A 268 -9.98 -16.48 -9.37
C GLU A 268 -8.70 -17.10 -8.80
N LEU A 269 -7.82 -16.25 -8.26
CA LEU A 269 -6.58 -16.69 -7.63
C LEU A 269 -6.81 -17.58 -6.41
N SER A 270 -7.86 -17.33 -5.62
CA SER A 270 -8.22 -18.17 -4.48
C SER A 270 -8.57 -19.59 -4.92
N MET A 271 -9.39 -19.73 -5.97
CA MET A 271 -9.78 -21.04 -6.52
C MET A 271 -8.57 -21.82 -7.04
N GLU A 272 -7.65 -21.17 -7.75
CA GLU A 272 -6.42 -21.81 -8.21
C GLU A 272 -5.53 -22.26 -7.06
N MET A 273 -5.33 -21.39 -6.06
CA MET A 273 -4.45 -21.67 -4.93
C MET A 273 -4.98 -22.79 -4.03
N ILE A 274 -6.30 -22.90 -3.85
CA ILE A 274 -6.92 -24.02 -3.13
C ILE A 274 -6.49 -25.37 -3.74
N ASN A 275 -6.57 -25.50 -5.07
CA ASN A 275 -6.20 -26.72 -5.76
C ASN A 275 -4.70 -27.03 -5.59
N ARG A 276 -3.83 -26.03 -5.78
CA ARG A 276 -2.38 -26.17 -5.63
C ARG A 276 -1.98 -26.58 -4.21
N ILE A 277 -2.56 -25.94 -3.19
CA ILE A 277 -2.27 -26.22 -1.78
C ILE A 277 -2.71 -27.65 -1.43
N ARG A 278 -3.93 -28.06 -1.83
CA ARG A 278 -4.42 -29.43 -1.60
C ARG A 278 -3.49 -30.48 -2.20
N SER A 279 -3.05 -30.30 -3.45
CA SER A 279 -2.09 -31.21 -4.07
C SER A 279 -0.77 -31.30 -3.29
N LYS A 280 -0.24 -30.16 -2.81
CA LYS A 280 0.99 -30.11 -2.02
C LYS A 280 0.84 -30.79 -0.66
N MET A 281 -0.29 -30.61 0.03
CA MET A 281 -0.55 -31.26 1.32
C MET A 281 -0.65 -32.78 1.16
N THR A 282 -1.32 -33.27 0.10
CA THR A 282 -1.41 -34.70 -0.19
C THR A 282 -0.05 -35.33 -0.50
N SER A 283 0.88 -34.61 -1.13
CA SER A 283 2.22 -35.14 -1.42
C SER A 283 3.18 -35.12 -0.22
N CYS A 284 2.82 -34.46 0.89
CA CYS A 284 3.62 -34.39 2.11
C CYS A 284 3.20 -35.41 3.19
N ASN A 285 2.04 -36.06 3.00
CA ASN A 285 1.52 -37.14 3.83
C ASN A 285 1.93 -38.50 3.27
#